data_AF-A0A2M7RUE7-F1
#
_entry.id   AF-A0A2M7RUE7-F1
#
_cell.length_a   1.000
_cell.length_b   1.000
_cell.length_c   1.000
_cell.angle_alpha   90.00
_cell.angle_beta   90.00
_cell.angle_gamma   90.00
#
_symmetry.space_group_name_H-M   'P 1'
#
loop_
_entity.id
_entity.type
_entity.pdbx_description
1 polymer ?
#
loop_
_entity_poly.entity_id
_entity_poly.type
_entity_poly.pdbx_seq_one_letter_code
_entity_poly.pdbx_strand_id
1 'polypeptide(L)'
;MSTRTISNLKERLITIMVAPLISCSARIPVYTLLIALVVPEDHSIGIFNMQGIIMMGLYLLGFIAAQLAALVFKLIIKSKEKSSFTMEMPIYRMPRWNNVGYAIYNKVKVFLLEAGKVIIAISIIL
;
A
#
# COMPACT_ATOMS: atom_id res chain seq x y z
N MET A 1 9.57 -2.16 3.10
CA MET A 1 10.23 -1.59 4.30
C MET A 1 10.96 -0.31 3.91
N SER A 2 10.23 0.81 3.80
CA SER A 2 10.78 2.10 3.34
C SER A 2 11.33 2.98 4.48
N THR A 3 11.15 2.58 5.73
CA THR A 3 11.51 3.36 6.92
C THR A 3 12.96 3.15 7.37
N ARG A 4 13.69 2.18 6.79
CA ARG A 4 15.08 1.88 7.16
C ARG A 4 16.07 2.97 6.74
N THR A 5 15.71 3.80 5.76
CA THR A 5 16.51 4.92 5.28
C THR A 5 16.36 6.19 6.14
N ILE A 6 15.41 6.21 7.08
CA ILE A 6 15.21 7.33 7.99
C ILE A 6 16.25 7.26 9.09
N SER A 7 17.14 8.26 9.15
CA SER A 7 18.21 8.38 10.14
C SER A 7 17.66 8.60 11.56
N ASN A 8 16.61 9.40 11.70
CA ASN A 8 16.02 9.72 12.99
C ASN A 8 15.11 8.57 13.50
N LEU A 9 15.46 8.02 14.67
CA LEU A 9 14.70 6.92 15.29
C LEU A 9 13.25 7.30 15.60
N LYS A 10 12.97 8.55 15.97
CA LYS A 10 11.60 9.01 16.26
C LYS A 10 10.74 8.97 14.99
N GLU A 11 11.22 9.58 13.91
CA GLU A 11 10.50 9.63 12.64
C GLU A 11 10.32 8.23 12.05
N ARG A 12 11.33 7.36 12.23
CA ARG A 12 11.27 5.96 11.83
C ARG A 12 10.20 5.17 12.60
N LEU A 13 10.10 5.34 13.91
CA LEU A 13 9.09 4.67 14.72
C LEU A 13 7.68 5.16 14.38
N ILE A 14 7.50 6.47 14.22
CA ILE A 14 6.21 7.06 13.82
C ILE A 14 5.78 6.50 12.46
N THR A 15 6.68 6.50 11.47
CA THR A 15 6.35 5.98 10.12
C THR A 15 6.10 4.48 10.11
N ILE A 16 6.78 3.66 10.93
CA ILE A 16 6.47 2.23 11.06
C ILE A 16 5.05 2.03 11.62
N MET A 17 4.64 2.82 12.61
CA MET A 17 3.31 2.73 13.22
C MET A 17 2.19 3.27 12.32
N VAL A 18 2.49 4.25 11.47
CA VAL A 18 1.52 4.84 10.51
C VAL A 18 1.42 4.03 9.21
N ALA A 19 2.49 3.37 8.77
CA ALA A 19 2.52 2.57 7.55
C ALA A 19 1.35 1.57 7.39
N PRO A 20 0.90 0.84 8.43
CA PRO A 20 -0.25 -0.06 8.29
C PRO A 20 -1.60 0.66 8.17
N LEU A 21 -1.73 1.92 8.59
CA LEU A 21 -3.00 2.65 8.45
C LEU A 21 -3.25 3.13 7.01
N ILE A 22 -2.19 3.19 6.20
CA ILE A 22 -2.28 3.63 4.80
C ILE A 22 -2.89 2.52 3.95
N SER A 23 -3.91 2.86 3.16
CA SER A 23 -4.52 1.98 2.18
C SER A 23 -3.56 1.75 1.00
N CYS A 24 -3.00 0.55 0.89
CA CYS A 24 -2.13 0.14 -0.20
C CYS A 24 -2.90 -0.57 -1.32
N SER A 25 -2.27 -0.69 -2.50
CA SER A 25 -2.84 -1.38 -3.68
C SER A 25 -3.28 -2.83 -3.41
N ALA A 26 -2.67 -3.49 -2.41
CA ALA A 26 -3.04 -4.84 -2.01
C ALA A 26 -4.37 -4.93 -1.22
N ARG A 27 -4.92 -3.80 -0.71
CA ARG A 27 -6.21 -3.79 0.01
C ARG A 27 -7.41 -3.53 -0.89
N ILE A 28 -7.21 -2.98 -2.08
CA ILE A 28 -8.28 -2.72 -3.05
C ILE A 28 -9.03 -4.02 -3.42
N PRO A 29 -8.34 -5.15 -3.71
CA PRO A 29 -9.03 -6.43 -3.98
C PRO A 29 -9.84 -6.96 -2.80
N VAL A 30 -9.36 -6.74 -1.57
CA VAL A 30 -10.05 -7.22 -0.36
C VAL A 30 -11.30 -6.39 -0.08
N TYR A 31 -11.21 -5.06 -0.19
CA TYR A 31 -12.37 -4.20 -0.01
C TYR A 31 -13.41 -4.42 -1.10
N THR A 32 -13.00 -4.68 -2.35
CA THR A 32 -13.94 -4.93 -3.45
C THR A 32 -14.71 -6.23 -3.23
N LEU A 33 -14.03 -7.30 -2.81
CA LEU A 33 -14.69 -8.57 -2.44
C LEU A 33 -15.66 -8.39 -1.26
N LEU A 34 -15.24 -7.67 -0.21
CA LEU A 34 -16.11 -7.42 0.96
C LEU A 34 -17.35 -6.61 0.60
N ILE A 35 -17.19 -5.56 -0.22
CA ILE A 35 -18.31 -4.71 -0.64
C ILE A 35 -19.24 -5.46 -1.59
N ALA A 36 -18.71 -6.28 -2.50
CA ALA A 36 -19.52 -7.13 -3.38
C ALA A 36 -20.34 -8.17 -2.60
N LEU A 37 -19.86 -8.65 -1.45
CA LEU A 37 -20.57 -9.61 -0.62
C LEU A 37 -21.60 -8.95 0.33
N VAL A 38 -21.30 -7.75 0.84
CA VAL A 38 -22.10 -7.08 1.88
C VAL A 38 -23.15 -6.13 1.31
N VAL A 39 -22.92 -5.54 0.13
CA VAL A 39 -23.77 -4.49 -0.45
C VAL A 39 -24.55 -5.05 -1.65
N PRO A 40 -25.88 -5.24 -1.54
CA PRO A 40 -26.72 -5.67 -2.66
C PRO A 40 -26.72 -4.62 -3.79
N GLU A 41 -26.73 -5.08 -5.04
CA GLU A 41 -26.64 -4.25 -6.25
C GLU A 41 -27.82 -3.26 -6.42
N ASP A 42 -28.91 -3.48 -5.70
CA ASP A 42 -30.22 -2.87 -5.97
C ASP A 42 -30.43 -1.44 -5.46
N HIS A 43 -29.48 -0.83 -4.73
CA HIS A 43 -29.62 0.55 -4.25
C HIS A 43 -28.74 1.54 -5.03
N SER A 44 -29.03 1.68 -6.33
CA SER A 44 -28.56 2.80 -7.14
C SER A 44 -29.35 4.07 -6.79
N ILE A 45 -28.82 4.93 -5.92
CA ILE A 45 -29.33 6.30 -5.77
C ILE A 45 -28.78 7.12 -6.97
N GLY A 46 -29.37 6.94 -8.15
CA GLY A 46 -28.96 7.62 -9.40
C GLY A 46 -27.66 7.09 -10.05
N ILE A 47 -26.83 8.00 -10.58
CA ILE A 47 -25.58 7.71 -11.33
C ILE A 47 -24.47 7.14 -10.42
N PHE A 48 -24.63 7.25 -9.09
CA PHE A 48 -23.65 6.78 -8.12
C PHE A 48 -24.02 5.40 -7.58
N ASN A 49 -23.17 4.41 -7.88
CA ASN A 49 -23.24 3.09 -7.27
C ASN A 49 -22.90 3.21 -5.76
N MET A 50 -23.77 2.70 -4.88
CA MET A 50 -23.58 2.68 -3.43
C MET A 50 -22.24 2.01 -3.03
N GLN A 51 -21.82 1.00 -3.79
CA GLN A 51 -20.54 0.33 -3.61
C GLN A 51 -19.35 1.29 -3.79
N GLY A 52 -19.44 2.21 -4.76
CA GLY A 52 -18.41 3.22 -5.02
C GLY A 52 -18.31 4.27 -3.91
N ILE A 53 -19.45 4.68 -3.34
CA ILE A 53 -19.48 5.63 -2.22
C ILE A 53 -18.85 4.99 -0.97
N ILE A 54 -19.15 3.73 -0.69
CA ILE A 54 -18.60 3.00 0.46
C ILE A 54 -17.08 2.80 0.28
N MET A 55 -16.63 2.45 -0.92
CA MET A 55 -15.21 2.40 -1.27
C MET A 55 -14.48 3.71 -0.96
N MET A 56 -15.03 4.82 -1.46
CA MET A 56 -14.46 6.14 -1.27
C MET A 56 -14.47 6.54 0.21
N GLY A 57 -15.54 6.22 0.94
CA GLY A 57 -15.64 6.45 2.38
C GLY A 57 -14.57 5.70 3.18
N LEU A 58 -14.39 4.40 2.93
CA LEU A 58 -13.36 3.58 3.58
C LEU A 58 -11.94 4.11 3.29
N TYR A 59 -11.69 4.56 2.06
CA TYR A 59 -10.41 5.16 1.69
C TYR A 59 -10.14 6.47 2.42
N LEU A 60 -11.13 7.37 2.46
CA LEU A 60 -11.04 8.63 3.20
C LEU A 60 -10.83 8.41 4.70
N LEU A 61 -11.57 7.46 5.28
CA LEU A 61 -11.44 7.13 6.70
C LEU A 61 -10.03 6.61 7.01
N GLY A 62 -9.48 5.72 6.19
CA GLY A 62 -8.10 5.24 6.32
C GLY A 62 -7.06 6.38 6.22
N PHE A 63 -7.26 7.31 5.29
CA PHE A 63 -6.38 8.48 5.15
C PHE A 63 -6.42 9.39 6.39
N ILE A 64 -7.62 9.73 6.87
CA ILE A 64 -7.82 10.57 8.05
C ILE A 64 -7.24 9.87 9.30
N ALA A 65 -7.49 8.57 9.45
CA ALA A 65 -6.95 7.79 10.56
C ALA A 65 -5.42 7.78 10.56
N ALA A 66 -4.77 7.63 9.40
CA ALA A 66 -3.32 7.70 9.27
C ALA A 66 -2.78 9.09 9.69
N GLN A 67 -3.46 10.16 9.26
CA GLN A 67 -3.07 11.53 9.61
C GLN A 67 -3.23 11.83 11.10
N LEU A 68 -4.35 11.40 11.70
CA LEU A 68 -4.59 11.53 13.14
C LEU A 68 -3.58 10.72 13.95
N ALA A 69 -3.32 9.47 13.56
CA ALA A 69 -2.31 8.64 14.21
C ALA A 69 -0.93 9.29 14.16
N ALA A 70 -0.53 9.84 13.01
CA ALA A 70 0.75 10.54 12.88
C ALA A 70 0.85 11.75 13.82
N LEU A 71 -0.21 12.54 13.96
CA LEU A 71 -0.26 13.68 14.88
C LEU A 71 -0.19 13.24 16.35
N VAL A 72 -0.96 12.21 16.72
CA VAL A 72 -0.97 11.66 18.08
C VAL A 72 0.41 11.11 18.45
N PHE A 73 1.02 10.30 17.58
CA PHE A 73 2.36 9.76 17.83
C PHE A 73 3.46 10.84 17.82
N LYS A 74 3.30 11.91 17.03
CA LYS A 74 4.20 13.07 17.07
C LYS A 74 4.16 13.79 18.41
N LEU A 75 2.99 13.87 19.05
CA LEU A 75 2.77 14.50 20.35
C LEU A 75 3.26 13.62 21.52
N ILE A 76 3.03 12.30 21.45
CA ILE A 76 3.44 11.34 22.48
C ILE A 76 4.96 11.18 22.51
N ILE A 77 5.61 11.08 21.35
CA ILE A 77 7.05 10.84 21.27
C ILE A 77 7.77 12.20 21.19
N LYS A 78 8.07 12.85 22.33
CA LYS A 78 8.93 14.05 22.37
C LYS A 78 10.41 13.64 22.27
N SER A 79 11.10 14.08 21.22
CA SER A 79 12.56 13.93 21.07
C SER A 79 13.19 15.24 20.60
N LYS A 80 14.41 15.50 21.05
CA LYS A 80 15.20 16.74 20.87
C LYS A 80 15.99 16.79 19.55
N GLU A 81 16.01 15.72 18.77
CA GLU A 81 16.84 15.66 17.56
C GLU A 81 16.16 16.32 16.36
N LYS A 82 16.74 17.44 15.91
CA LYS A 82 16.39 18.07 14.63
C LYS A 82 16.85 17.16 13.49
N SER A 83 15.88 16.54 12.82
CA SER A 83 16.07 15.78 11.58
C SER A 83 16.60 16.71 10.48
N SER A 84 17.93 16.80 10.33
CA SER A 84 18.55 17.44 9.16
C SER A 84 18.58 16.40 8.04
N PHE A 85 17.45 16.23 7.37
CA PHE A 85 17.33 15.34 6.24
C PHE A 85 17.95 16.01 5.00
N THR A 86 19.28 16.03 4.92
CA THR A 86 19.98 16.37 3.69
C THR A 86 19.88 15.15 2.77
N MET A 87 18.82 15.08 1.97
CA MET A 87 18.71 14.07 0.92
C MET A 87 19.62 14.49 -0.23
N GLU A 88 20.91 14.17 -0.12
CA GLU A 88 21.83 14.25 -1.25
C GLU A 88 21.35 13.24 -2.28
N MET A 89 20.73 13.73 -3.34
CA MET A 89 20.19 12.89 -4.39
C MET A 89 21.36 12.12 -5.02
N PRO A 90 21.41 10.78 -4.89
CA PRO A 90 22.51 10.02 -5.45
C PRO A 90 22.47 10.15 -6.97
N ILE A 91 23.64 10.20 -7.58
CA ILE A 91 23.84 10.19 -9.04
C ILE A 91 23.00 9.08 -9.68
N TYR A 92 21.93 9.48 -10.38
CA TYR A 92 21.03 8.56 -11.07
C TYR A 92 21.77 7.92 -12.25
N ARG A 93 22.10 6.63 -12.12
CA ARG A 93 22.71 5.87 -13.21
C ARG A 93 21.63 5.29 -14.10
N MET A 94 21.70 5.58 -15.40
CA MET A 94 20.80 4.99 -16.39
C MET A 94 20.87 3.47 -16.33
N PRO A 95 19.72 2.77 -16.26
CA PRO A 95 19.71 1.33 -16.13
C PRO A 95 20.25 0.67 -17.39
N ARG A 96 21.08 -0.37 -17.21
CA ARG A 96 21.53 -1.22 -18.33
C ARG A 96 20.37 -2.09 -18.78
N TRP A 97 19.88 -1.88 -20.01
CA TRP A 97 18.75 -2.60 -20.60
C TRP A 97 18.86 -4.13 -20.50
N ASN A 98 20.06 -4.69 -20.68
CA ASN A 98 20.29 -6.13 -20.52
C ASN A 98 19.95 -6.62 -19.10
N ASN A 99 20.40 -5.91 -18.06
CA ASN A 99 20.10 -6.29 -16.68
C ASN A 99 18.63 -6.10 -16.33
N VAL A 100 17.98 -5.07 -16.89
CA VAL A 100 16.54 -4.86 -16.71
C VAL A 100 15.76 -6.02 -17.34
N GLY A 101 16.11 -6.43 -18.56
CA GLY A 101 15.49 -7.58 -19.23
C GLY A 101 15.62 -8.87 -18.43
N TYR A 102 16.82 -9.20 -17.94
CA TYR A 102 17.03 -10.38 -17.09
C TYR A 102 16.26 -10.30 -15.77
N ALA A 103 16.23 -9.11 -15.13
CA ALA A 103 15.49 -8.91 -13.89
C ALA A 103 13.98 -9.08 -14.09
N ILE A 104 13.43 -8.52 -15.17
CA ILE A 104 12.01 -8.68 -15.52
C ILE A 104 11.71 -10.15 -15.80
N TYR A 105 12.51 -10.82 -16.63
CA TYR A 105 12.28 -12.23 -16.98
C TYR A 105 12.29 -13.13 -15.75
N ASN A 106 13.27 -12.96 -14.84
CA ASN A 106 13.32 -13.72 -13.61
C ASN A 106 12.12 -13.44 -12.70
N LYS A 107 11.68 -12.19 -12.57
CA LYS A 107 10.50 -11.84 -11.76
C LYS A 107 9.21 -12.42 -12.35
N VAL A 108 9.05 -12.37 -13.66
CA VAL A 108 7.89 -12.93 -14.37
C VAL A 108 7.86 -14.45 -14.24
N LYS A 109 9.00 -15.13 -14.41
CA LYS A 109 9.09 -16.58 -14.24
C LYS A 109 8.72 -17.03 -12.83
N VAL A 110 9.21 -16.33 -11.80
CA VAL A 110 8.85 -16.60 -10.41
C VAL A 110 7.36 -16.38 -10.17
N PHE A 111 6.79 -15.27 -10.67
CA PHE A 111 5.35 -15.00 -10.54
C PHE A 111 4.48 -16.07 -11.22
N LEU A 112 4.83 -16.50 -12.44
CA LEU A 112 4.13 -17.57 -13.16
C LEU A 112 4.20 -18.92 -12.42
N LEU A 113 5.36 -19.24 -11.84
CA LEU A 113 5.54 -20.51 -11.13
C LEU A 113 4.88 -20.53 -9.75
N GLU A 114 4.82 -19.40 -9.04
CA GLU A 114 4.17 -19.33 -7.72
C GLU A 114 2.67 -19.06 -7.86
N ALA A 115 2.28 -17.91 -8.42
CA ALA A 115 0.87 -17.53 -8.53
C ALA A 115 0.13 -18.34 -9.59
N GLY A 116 0.77 -18.63 -10.74
CA GLY A 116 0.14 -19.37 -11.83
C GLY A 116 -0.23 -20.81 -11.45
N LYS A 117 0.59 -21.50 -10.65
CA LYS A 117 0.26 -22.84 -10.13
C LYS A 117 -0.99 -22.83 -9.25
N VAL A 118 -1.12 -21.83 -8.37
CA VAL A 118 -2.27 -21.71 -7.46
C VAL A 118 -3.54 -21.40 -8.26
N ILE A 119 -3.48 -20.48 -9.22
CA ILE A 119 -4.64 -20.10 -10.05
C ILE A 119 -5.13 -21.28 -10.89
N ILE A 120 -4.23 -22.01 -11.56
CA ILE A 120 -4.58 -23.18 -12.37
C ILE A 120 -5.18 -24.29 -11.50
N ALA A 121 -4.61 -24.54 -10.32
CA ALA A 121 -5.14 -25.56 -9.40
C ALA A 121 -6.58 -25.24 -8.97
N ILE A 122 -6.86 -23.98 -8.59
CA ILE A 122 -8.22 -23.55 -8.20
C ILE A 122 -9.18 -23.66 -9.39
N SER A 123 -8.75 -23.26 -10.59
CA SER A 123 -9.60 -23.29 -11.79
C SER A 123 -9.93 -24.70 -12.29
N ILE A 124 -9.14 -25.73 -11.93
CA ILE A 124 -9.42 -27.13 -12.26
C ILE A 124 -10.37 -27.77 -11.23
N ILE A 125 -10.32 -27.30 -9.98
CA ILE A 125 -11.14 -27.82 -8.87
C ILE A 125 -12.56 -27.25 -8.89
N LEU A 126 -12.71 -25.98 -9.30
CA LEU A 126 -14.00 -25.29 -9.45
C LEU A 126 -14.71 -25.72 -10.73
#